data_AF-A0A164N428-F1
#
_entry.id   AF-A0A164N428-F1
#
_cell.length_a   1.000
_cell.length_b   1.000
_cell.length_c   1.000
_cell.angle_alpha   90.00
_cell.angle_beta   90.00
_cell.angle_gamma   90.00
#
_symmetry.space_group_name_H-M   'P 1'
#
loop_
_entity.id
_entity.type
_entity.pdbx_description
1 polymer ?
#
loop_
_entity_poly.entity_id
_entity_poly.type
_entity_poly.pdbx_seq_one_letter_code
_entity_poly.pdbx_strand_id
1 'polypeptide(L)'
;VYLVGIIPGPKKTKKDQINRLLAHVVDDLQNLWDPGFLIPTPSMPTGRRIRGALIPLVCDLPGGNEVAGAPDHNASMPCAYCKITLATLDNVEDPFDPRTCANARAHGESWRDAATEDAREKLESQGGGRWSELMRLPYWDPVGYKVLDTMHMLLEGMANRHCRKTWGMD
;
A
#
# COMPACT_ATOMS: atom_id res chain seq x y z
N VAL A 1 6.68 16.04 12.82
CA VAL A 1 6.91 15.43 11.48
C VAL A 1 8.28 14.77 11.52
N TYR A 2 8.38 13.49 11.19
CA TYR A 2 9.62 12.71 11.15
C TYR A 2 9.84 12.24 9.71
N LEU A 3 10.99 12.58 9.13
CA LEU A 3 11.37 12.15 7.79
C LEU A 3 12.15 10.84 7.89
N VAL A 4 11.56 9.77 7.38
CA VAL A 4 12.15 8.43 7.48
C VAL A 4 13.06 8.07 6.29
N GLY A 5 12.84 8.69 5.13
CA GLY A 5 13.63 8.40 3.94
C GLY A 5 13.26 9.31 2.78
N ILE A 6 14.18 9.41 1.81
CA ILE A 6 14.00 10.18 0.57
C ILE A 6 14.32 9.24 -0.58
N ILE A 7 13.37 9.09 -1.51
CA ILE A 7 13.60 8.39 -2.78
C ILE A 7 14.11 9.43 -3.78
N PRO A 8 15.32 9.27 -4.34
CA PRO A 8 15.86 10.22 -5.30
C PRO A 8 15.05 10.20 -6.60
N GLY A 9 14.61 11.38 -7.05
CA GLY A 9 14.01 11.56 -8.38
C GLY A 9 15.06 11.47 -9.51
N PRO A 10 14.67 11.67 -10.78
CA PRO A 10 13.38 12.16 -11.26
C PRO A 10 12.37 11.06 -11.67
N LYS A 11 12.78 9.79 -11.68
CA LYS A 11 11.94 8.67 -12.13
C LYS A 11 11.44 7.87 -10.94
N LYS A 12 10.24 7.32 -11.07
CA LYS A 12 9.66 6.35 -10.12
C LYS A 12 10.62 5.17 -9.92
N THR A 13 10.69 4.66 -8.70
CA THR A 13 11.39 3.41 -8.38
C THR A 13 10.88 2.28 -9.28
N LYS A 14 11.78 1.42 -9.73
CA LYS A 14 11.38 0.27 -10.55
C LYS A 14 10.78 -0.79 -9.63
N LYS A 15 9.57 -1.24 -9.95
CA LYS A 15 8.91 -2.40 -9.31
C LYS A 15 9.04 -2.38 -7.78
N ASP A 16 9.81 -3.30 -7.23
CA ASP A 16 9.99 -3.59 -5.81
C ASP A 16 11.18 -2.85 -5.17
N GLN A 17 11.88 -1.96 -5.89
CA GLN A 17 13.03 -1.25 -5.33
C GLN A 17 12.70 -0.44 -4.07
N ILE A 18 11.45 0.03 -3.93
CA ILE A 18 10.98 0.71 -2.73
C ILE A 18 11.09 -0.17 -1.47
N ASN A 19 11.00 -1.50 -1.61
CA ASN A 19 11.15 -2.44 -0.52
C ASN A 19 12.54 -2.34 0.12
N ARG A 20 13.58 -1.97 -0.64
CA ARG A 20 14.93 -1.79 -0.07
C ARG A 20 14.97 -0.66 0.97
N LEU A 21 14.22 0.41 0.73
CA LEU A 21 14.10 1.51 1.69
C LEU A 21 13.16 1.11 2.83
N LEU A 22 12.02 0.51 2.50
CA LEU A 22 11.01 0.10 3.48
C LEU A 22 11.54 -0.95 4.46
N ALA A 23 12.44 -1.84 4.03
CA ALA A 23 13.02 -2.89 4.88
C ALA A 23 13.62 -2.31 6.17
N HIS A 24 14.42 -1.24 6.07
CA HIS A 24 15.01 -0.59 7.24
C HIS A 24 13.96 0.00 8.18
N VAL A 25 12.94 0.65 7.63
CA VAL A 25 11.84 1.23 8.40
C VAL A 25 11.03 0.13 9.09
N VAL A 26 10.78 -0.97 8.39
CA VAL A 26 10.04 -2.12 8.89
C VAL A 26 10.80 -2.82 10.00
N ASP A 27 12.13 -2.98 9.88
CA ASP A 27 12.96 -3.54 10.96
C ASP A 27 12.82 -2.72 12.26
N ASP A 28 12.86 -1.39 12.16
CA ASP A 28 12.66 -0.50 13.30
C ASP A 28 11.22 -0.59 13.86
N LEU A 29 10.21 -0.66 12.98
CA LEU A 29 8.81 -0.79 13.36
C LEU A 29 8.49 -2.14 14.01
N GLN A 30 9.16 -3.22 13.61
CA GLN A 30 9.04 -4.53 14.26
C GLN A 30 9.54 -4.44 15.71
N ASN A 31 10.73 -3.86 15.92
CA ASN A 31 11.28 -3.64 17.26
C ASN A 31 10.39 -2.72 18.10
N LEU A 32 9.84 -1.67 17.49
CA LEU A 32 8.90 -0.75 18.15
C LEU A 32 7.59 -1.45 18.54
N TRP A 33 7.12 -2.42 17.77
CA TRP A 33 5.90 -3.16 18.06
C TRP A 33 6.10 -4.19 19.18
N ASP A 34 7.11 -5.05 19.05
CA ASP A 34 7.42 -6.10 20.02
C ASP A 34 8.92 -6.42 19.97
N PRO A 35 9.68 -6.21 21.07
CA PRO A 35 9.22 -5.94 22.43
C PRO A 35 8.78 -4.50 22.73
N GLY A 36 9.11 -3.53 21.87
CA GLY A 36 9.04 -2.10 22.15
C GLY A 36 10.32 -1.56 22.80
N PHE A 37 10.39 -0.24 23.02
CA PHE A 37 11.56 0.42 23.61
C PHE A 37 11.31 0.88 25.05
N LEU A 38 12.31 0.76 25.92
CA LEU A 38 12.25 1.30 27.27
C LEU A 38 12.90 2.69 27.28
N ILE A 39 12.11 3.74 27.52
CA ILE A 39 12.59 5.12 27.50
C ILE A 39 12.51 5.71 28.92
N PRO A 40 13.65 6.04 29.56
CA PRO A 40 13.69 6.81 30.80
C PRO A 40 12.99 8.16 30.67
N THR A 41 12.20 8.51 31.67
CA THR A 41 11.57 9.83 31.75
C THR A 41 11.86 10.45 33.11
N PRO A 42 11.80 11.78 33.27
CA PRO A 42 12.05 12.42 34.57
C PRO A 42 11.16 11.88 35.70
N SER A 43 9.92 11.47 35.40
CA SER A 43 8.98 10.88 36.36
C SER A 43 9.15 9.37 36.55
N MET A 44 9.90 8.68 35.68
CA MET A 44 10.16 7.25 35.76
C MET A 44 11.58 6.94 35.24
N PRO A 45 12.60 7.08 36.11
CA PRO A 45 14.00 6.85 35.74
C PRO A 45 14.30 5.41 35.31
N THR A 46 13.53 4.44 35.80
CA THR A 46 13.59 3.02 35.39
C THR A 46 13.07 2.78 33.97
N GLY A 47 12.46 3.80 33.35
CA GLY A 47 11.96 3.77 31.98
C GLY A 47 10.51 3.31 31.85
N ARG A 48 9.83 3.88 30.86
CA ARG A 48 8.51 3.47 30.42
C ARG A 48 8.64 2.72 29.09
N ARG A 49 8.01 1.56 29.00
CA ARG A 49 7.96 0.79 27.75
C ARG A 49 6.99 1.47 26.78
N ILE A 50 7.48 1.78 25.59
CA ILE A 50 6.72 2.39 24.50
C ILE A 50 6.64 1.38 23.36
N ARG A 51 5.43 1.26 22.80
CA ARG A 51 5.15 0.49 21.60
C ARG A 51 4.44 1.36 20.58
N GLY A 52 4.56 0.99 19.32
CA GLY A 52 3.95 1.71 18.22
C GLY A 52 3.58 0.77 17.08
N ALA A 53 2.61 1.20 16.28
CA ALA A 53 2.16 0.50 15.10
C ALA A 53 1.99 1.50 13.95
N LEU A 54 2.38 1.10 12.74
CA LEU A 54 2.12 1.84 11.52
C LEU A 54 0.72 1.52 10.99
N ILE A 55 -0.13 2.55 10.97
CA ILE A 55 -1.44 2.62 10.30
C ILE A 55 -1.52 4.07 9.77
N PRO A 56 -2.65 4.52 9.27
CA PRO A 56 -2.94 4.30 7.87
C PRO A 56 -1.78 4.76 6.94
N LEU A 57 -1.55 4.01 5.87
CA LEU A 57 -0.80 4.50 4.72
C LEU A 57 -1.70 5.48 3.96
N VAL A 58 -1.33 6.76 4.05
CA VAL A 58 -1.99 7.86 3.34
C VAL A 58 -1.06 8.35 2.23
N CYS A 59 -1.44 8.08 0.99
CA CYS A 59 -0.72 8.46 -0.22
C CYS A 59 -1.72 8.67 -1.36
N ASP A 60 -1.27 9.34 -2.42
CA ASP A 60 -1.95 9.27 -3.71
C ASP A 60 -2.06 7.81 -4.18
N LEU A 61 -2.98 7.54 -5.13
CA LEU A 61 -3.22 6.16 -5.57
C LEU A 61 -1.95 5.48 -6.12
N PRO A 62 -1.12 6.12 -6.97
CA PRO A 62 0.11 5.51 -7.47
C PRO A 62 1.16 5.21 -6.39
N GLY A 63 1.38 6.13 -5.45
CA GLY A 63 2.33 5.94 -4.36
C GLY A 63 1.83 4.92 -3.34
N GLY A 64 0.53 4.96 -3.02
CA GLY A 64 -0.10 3.99 -2.13
C GLY A 64 -0.07 2.56 -2.69
N ASN A 65 -0.32 2.39 -3.99
CA ASN A 65 -0.21 1.08 -4.63
C ASN A 65 1.24 0.57 -4.63
N GLU A 66 2.22 1.45 -4.82
CA GLU A 66 3.62 1.08 -4.80
C GLU A 66 4.10 0.65 -3.41
N VAL A 67 3.79 1.44 -2.37
CA VAL A 67 4.19 1.15 -0.98
C VAL A 67 3.46 -0.07 -0.42
N ALA A 68 2.16 -0.22 -0.70
CA ALA A 68 1.37 -1.35 -0.19
C ALA A 68 1.56 -2.64 -1.01
N GLY A 69 2.19 -2.57 -2.18
CA GLY A 69 2.24 -3.69 -3.12
C GLY A 69 0.87 -4.02 -3.74
N ALA A 70 0.00 -3.02 -3.89
CA ALA A 70 -1.33 -3.24 -4.48
C ALA A 70 -1.26 -3.42 -6.00
N PRO A 71 -2.33 -3.97 -6.63
CA PRO A 71 -2.39 -4.18 -8.07
C PRO A 71 -2.18 -2.88 -8.87
N ASP A 72 -1.64 -3.04 -10.08
CA ASP A 72 -1.53 -1.94 -11.05
C ASP A 72 -2.90 -1.63 -11.69
N HIS A 73 -3.10 -0.37 -12.11
CA HIS A 73 -4.30 0.06 -12.83
C HIS A 73 -4.59 -0.74 -14.10
N ASN A 74 -3.57 -1.32 -14.73
CA ASN A 74 -3.71 -2.15 -15.94
C ASN A 74 -3.83 -3.66 -15.65
N ALA A 75 -3.83 -4.09 -14.38
CA ALA A 75 -4.02 -5.49 -14.03
C ALA A 75 -5.45 -5.95 -14.33
N SER A 76 -5.66 -7.26 -14.55
CA SER A 76 -7.01 -7.79 -14.82
C SER A 76 -8.01 -7.47 -13.70
N MET A 77 -7.56 -7.45 -12.45
CA MET A 77 -8.29 -6.93 -11.29
C MET A 77 -7.54 -5.76 -10.64
N PRO A 78 -7.78 -4.51 -11.07
CA PRO A 78 -6.94 -3.37 -10.71
C PRO A 78 -7.26 -2.78 -9.32
N CYS A 79 -8.40 -3.14 -8.73
CA CYS A 79 -8.79 -2.59 -7.44
C CYS A 79 -8.04 -3.27 -6.28
N ALA A 80 -7.52 -2.44 -5.36
CA ALA A 80 -6.88 -2.89 -4.13
C ALA A 80 -7.87 -3.40 -3.07
N TYR A 81 -9.15 -3.06 -3.20
CA TYR A 81 -10.17 -3.26 -2.17
C TYR A 81 -11.21 -4.34 -2.52
N CYS A 82 -11.48 -4.54 -3.81
CA CYS A 82 -12.45 -5.53 -4.27
C CYS A 82 -11.92 -6.31 -5.48
N LYS A 83 -12.65 -7.35 -5.89
CA LYS A 83 -12.33 -8.24 -7.01
C LYS A 83 -12.98 -7.82 -8.32
N ILE A 84 -13.18 -6.52 -8.53
CA ILE A 84 -13.63 -5.99 -9.83
C ILE A 84 -12.58 -6.27 -10.91
N THR A 85 -13.04 -6.66 -12.09
CA THR A 85 -12.17 -6.84 -13.26
C THR A 85 -12.25 -5.65 -14.20
N LEU A 86 -11.24 -5.44 -15.05
CA LEU A 86 -11.31 -4.45 -16.13
C LEU A 86 -12.50 -4.67 -17.06
N ALA A 87 -12.89 -5.93 -17.28
CA ALA A 87 -14.04 -6.27 -18.13
C ALA A 87 -15.39 -5.92 -17.49
N THR A 88 -15.43 -5.74 -16.17
CA THR A 88 -16.65 -5.45 -15.40
C THR A 88 -16.59 -4.06 -14.75
N LEU A 89 -15.69 -3.19 -15.18
CA LEU A 89 -15.47 -1.88 -14.56
C LEU A 89 -16.70 -0.98 -14.66
N ASP A 90 -17.50 -1.18 -15.71
CA ASP A 90 -18.73 -0.42 -15.98
C ASP A 90 -19.95 -0.94 -15.20
N ASN A 91 -19.81 -2.04 -14.44
CA ASN A 91 -20.90 -2.55 -13.61
C ASN A 91 -21.05 -1.69 -12.35
N VAL A 92 -22.16 -0.97 -12.27
CA VAL A 92 -22.49 -0.06 -11.16
C VAL A 92 -23.57 -0.61 -10.24
N GLU A 93 -24.18 -1.74 -10.60
CA GLU A 93 -25.38 -2.28 -9.93
C GLU A 93 -25.02 -3.37 -8.92
N ASP A 94 -24.00 -4.18 -9.23
CA ASP A 94 -23.64 -5.32 -8.38
C ASP A 94 -22.55 -4.97 -7.35
N PRO A 95 -22.68 -5.43 -6.09
CA PRO A 95 -21.61 -5.33 -5.13
C PRO A 95 -20.44 -6.26 -5.52
N PHE A 96 -19.22 -5.73 -5.48
CA PHE A 96 -18.02 -6.53 -5.74
C PHE A 96 -17.52 -7.20 -4.47
N ASP A 97 -17.10 -8.46 -4.62
CA ASP A 97 -16.46 -9.20 -3.52
C ASP A 97 -15.25 -8.43 -2.97
N PRO A 98 -15.17 -8.22 -1.65
CA PRO A 98 -14.03 -7.55 -1.04
C PRO A 98 -12.78 -8.43 -1.11
N ARG A 99 -11.62 -7.77 -1.20
CA ARG A 99 -10.33 -8.41 -0.91
C ARG A 99 -10.16 -8.52 0.59
N THR A 100 -9.50 -9.58 1.02
CA THR A 100 -9.18 -9.80 2.44
C THR A 100 -7.69 -9.63 2.66
N CYS A 101 -7.31 -9.24 3.87
CA CYS A 101 -5.93 -9.18 4.31
C CYS A 101 -5.19 -10.51 4.05
N ALA A 102 -5.84 -11.63 4.39
CA ALA A 102 -5.29 -12.98 4.18
C ALA A 102 -4.98 -13.25 2.70
N ASN A 103 -5.90 -12.95 1.78
CA ASN A 103 -5.68 -13.18 0.35
C ASN A 103 -4.60 -12.26 -0.21
N ALA A 104 -4.58 -10.99 0.20
CA ALA A 104 -3.57 -10.04 -0.22
C ALA A 104 -2.16 -10.44 0.26
N ARG A 105 -2.03 -10.91 1.50
CA ARG A 105 -0.78 -11.46 2.05
C ARG A 105 -0.33 -12.70 1.31
N ALA A 106 -1.23 -13.68 1.13
CA ALA A 106 -0.91 -14.92 0.43
C ALA A 106 -0.44 -14.67 -1.01
N HIS A 107 -1.04 -13.70 -1.71
CA HIS A 107 -0.57 -13.28 -3.03
C HIS A 107 0.79 -12.60 -2.98
N GLY A 108 1.01 -11.67 -2.04
CA GLY A 108 2.31 -11.03 -1.86
C GLY A 108 3.42 -12.03 -1.56
N GLU A 109 3.16 -13.03 -0.71
CA GLU A 109 4.09 -14.12 -0.40
C GLU A 109 4.37 -14.98 -1.62
N SER A 110 3.34 -15.38 -2.36
CA SER A 110 3.48 -16.13 -3.61
C SER A 110 4.32 -15.37 -4.64
N TRP A 111 4.15 -14.04 -4.72
CA TRP A 111 4.94 -13.17 -5.59
C TRP A 111 6.40 -13.08 -5.15
N ARG A 112 6.65 -12.95 -3.84
CA ARG A 112 8.01 -12.92 -3.27
C ARG A 112 8.77 -14.21 -3.60
N ASP A 113 8.10 -15.34 -3.37
CA ASP A 113 8.66 -16.68 -3.46
C ASP A 113 8.68 -17.23 -4.91
N ALA A 114 8.09 -16.51 -5.86
CA ALA A 114 8.15 -16.85 -7.28
C ALA A 114 9.59 -16.81 -7.80
N ALA A 115 10.00 -17.88 -8.49
CA ALA A 115 11.38 -18.10 -8.92
C ALA A 115 11.82 -17.23 -10.12
N THR A 116 10.88 -16.75 -10.93
CA THR A 116 11.16 -15.99 -12.16
C THR A 116 10.36 -14.70 -12.22
N GLU A 117 10.90 -13.72 -12.95
CA GLU A 117 10.20 -12.46 -13.18
C GLU A 117 8.91 -12.67 -13.98
N ASP A 118 8.91 -13.59 -14.95
CA ASP A 118 7.71 -13.94 -15.72
C ASP A 118 6.59 -14.50 -14.81
N ALA A 119 6.95 -15.28 -13.78
CA ALA A 119 5.98 -15.81 -12.83
C ALA A 119 5.39 -14.68 -11.96
N ARG A 120 6.21 -13.70 -11.57
CA ARG A 120 5.77 -12.49 -10.86
C ARG A 120 4.82 -11.65 -11.70
N GLU A 121 5.17 -11.38 -12.95
CA GLU A 121 4.33 -10.64 -13.89
C GLU A 121 3.02 -11.36 -14.17
N LYS A 122 3.02 -12.70 -14.21
CA LYS A 122 1.80 -13.49 -14.31
C LYS A 122 0.91 -13.33 -13.07
N LEU A 123 1.48 -13.35 -11.87
CA LEU A 123 0.72 -13.14 -10.62
C LEU A 123 0.13 -11.73 -10.56
N GLU A 124 0.89 -10.71 -10.96
CA GLU A 124 0.43 -9.32 -11.04
C GLU A 124 -0.70 -9.15 -12.06
N SER A 125 -0.54 -9.70 -13.27
CA SER A 125 -1.55 -9.60 -14.33
C SER A 125 -2.85 -10.30 -13.97
N GLN A 126 -2.80 -11.37 -13.17
CA GLN A 126 -3.96 -12.07 -12.61
C GLN A 126 -4.63 -11.30 -11.45
N GLY A 127 -4.22 -10.05 -11.20
CA GLY A 127 -4.80 -9.22 -10.15
C GLY A 127 -4.23 -9.50 -8.76
N GLY A 128 -3.11 -10.21 -8.67
CA GLY A 128 -2.30 -10.31 -7.47
C GLY A 128 -1.58 -8.98 -7.20
N GLY A 129 -1.42 -8.67 -5.92
CA GLY A 129 -0.48 -7.63 -5.49
C GLY A 129 0.96 -8.16 -5.47
N ARG A 130 1.92 -7.24 -5.36
CA ARG A 130 3.33 -7.55 -5.14
C ARG A 130 3.61 -7.68 -3.64
N TRP A 131 4.76 -8.25 -3.31
CA TRP A 131 5.28 -8.19 -1.96
C TRP A 131 5.63 -6.75 -1.57
N SER A 132 5.19 -6.34 -0.39
CA SER A 132 5.64 -5.13 0.28
C SER A 132 6.30 -5.52 1.60
N GLU A 133 7.41 -4.88 1.95
CA GLU A 133 8.04 -5.09 3.26
C GLU A 133 7.09 -4.81 4.43
N LEU A 134 6.07 -3.97 4.23
CA LEU A 134 5.04 -3.73 5.24
C LEU A 134 4.31 -5.02 5.65
N MET A 135 4.23 -6.02 4.77
CA MET A 135 3.61 -7.32 5.07
C MET A 135 4.40 -8.14 6.12
N ARG A 136 5.66 -7.79 6.41
CA ARG A 136 6.42 -8.38 7.54
C ARG A 136 5.90 -7.92 8.90
N LEU A 137 5.20 -6.79 8.97
CA LEU A 137 4.60 -6.32 10.21
C LEU A 137 3.39 -7.20 10.53
N PRO A 138 3.32 -7.82 11.73
CA PRO A 138 2.28 -8.80 12.04
C PRO A 138 0.88 -8.18 12.10
N TYR A 139 0.79 -6.89 12.42
CA TYR A 139 -0.47 -6.15 12.53
C TYR A 139 -0.91 -5.49 11.22
N TRP A 140 -0.07 -5.45 10.18
CA TRP A 140 -0.35 -4.68 8.96
C TRP A 140 -1.46 -5.33 8.12
N ASP A 141 -2.47 -4.55 7.75
CA ASP A 141 -3.49 -4.94 6.79
C ASP A 141 -3.26 -4.20 5.45
N PRO A 142 -2.78 -4.87 4.40
CA PRO A 142 -2.51 -4.23 3.11
C PRO A 142 -3.77 -3.75 2.39
N VAL A 143 -4.96 -4.26 2.76
CA VAL A 143 -6.25 -3.82 2.20
C VAL A 143 -6.84 -2.72 3.09
N GLY A 144 -6.94 -2.97 4.39
CA GLY A 144 -7.61 -2.10 5.35
C GLY A 144 -6.84 -0.84 5.71
N TYR A 145 -5.51 -0.88 5.73
CA TYR A 145 -4.68 0.26 6.18
C TYR A 145 -4.18 1.13 5.05
N LYS A 146 -4.40 0.74 3.79
CA LYS A 146 -4.19 1.61 2.62
C LYS A 146 -5.41 2.50 2.42
N VAL A 147 -5.32 3.75 2.84
CA VAL A 147 -6.44 4.69 2.75
C VAL A 147 -6.50 5.34 1.36
N LEU A 148 -7.72 5.55 0.87
CA LEU A 148 -7.96 6.36 -0.33
C LEU A 148 -7.79 7.83 0.04
N ASP A 149 -6.82 8.49 -0.58
CA ASP A 149 -6.65 9.93 -0.42
C ASP A 149 -7.78 10.69 -1.14
N THR A 150 -8.70 11.21 -0.34
CA THR A 150 -9.86 11.97 -0.83
C THR A 150 -9.46 13.22 -1.59
N MET A 151 -8.36 13.89 -1.24
CA MET A 151 -7.97 15.13 -1.90
C MET A 151 -7.58 14.84 -3.35
N HIS A 152 -6.65 13.91 -3.55
CA HIS A 152 -6.17 13.56 -4.89
C HIS A 152 -7.23 12.80 -5.71
N MET A 153 -8.00 11.91 -5.09
CA MET A 153 -9.01 11.13 -5.80
C MET A 153 -10.25 11.96 -6.16
N LEU A 154 -10.86 12.64 -5.18
CA LEU A 154 -12.15 13.32 -5.37
C LEU A 154 -11.96 14.71 -5.98
N LEU A 155 -11.07 15.53 -5.42
CA LEU A 155 -10.95 16.93 -5.82
C LEU A 155 -10.08 17.07 -7.08
N GLU A 156 -8.84 16.56 -7.03
CA GLU A 156 -7.90 16.72 -8.15
C GLU A 156 -8.17 15.73 -9.30
N GLY A 157 -8.74 14.56 -8.99
CA GLY A 157 -9.09 13.55 -9.98
C GLY A 157 -10.50 13.77 -10.54
N MET A 158 -11.51 13.32 -9.79
CA MET A 158 -12.88 13.23 -10.29
C MET A 158 -13.50 14.60 -10.58
N ALA A 159 -13.47 15.54 -9.63
CA ALA A 159 -14.07 16.86 -9.82
C ALA A 159 -13.36 17.63 -10.93
N ASN A 160 -12.02 17.61 -10.97
CA ASN A 160 -11.27 18.24 -12.05
C ASN A 160 -11.65 17.67 -13.42
N ARG A 161 -11.67 16.34 -13.56
CA ARG A 161 -12.04 15.70 -14.82
C ARG A 161 -13.49 15.99 -15.21
N HIS A 162 -14.41 15.96 -14.26
CA HIS A 162 -15.82 16.24 -14.55
C HIS A 162 -16.02 17.69 -15.02
N CYS A 163 -15.52 18.67 -14.25
CA CYS A 163 -15.67 20.08 -14.61
C CYS A 163 -14.96 20.42 -15.92
N ARG A 164 -13.70 20.04 -16.09
CA ARG A 164 -12.88 20.47 -17.23
C ARG A 164 -13.05 19.61 -18.48
N LYS A 165 -13.25 18.30 -18.33
CA LYS A 165 -13.32 17.37 -19.48
C LYS A 165 -14.73 16.97 -19.83
N THR A 166 -15.62 16.81 -18.86
CA THR A 166 -17.02 16.44 -19.13
C THR A 166 -17.87 17.67 -19.41
N TRP A 167 -17.75 18.73 -18.60
CA TRP A 167 -18.56 19.95 -18.74
C TRP A 167 -17.88 21.06 -19.55
N GLY A 168 -16.57 20.98 -19.77
CA GLY A 168 -15.83 22.00 -20.53
C GLY A 168 -15.77 23.35 -19.84
N MET A 169 -15.79 23.36 -18.51
CA MET A 169 -15.58 24.57 -17.71
C MET A 169 -14.09 24.91 -17.71
N ASP A 170 -13.74 26.04 -18.30
CA ASP A 170 -12.39 26.62 -18.28
C ASP A 170 -12.13 27.44 -17.01
#